data_AF-A0A7S1FTF0-F1
#
_entry.id   AF-A0A7S1FTF0-F1
#
_cell.length_a   1.000
_cell.length_b   1.000
_cell.length_c   1.000
_cell.angle_alpha   90.00
_cell.angle_beta   90.00
_cell.angle_gamma   90.00
#
_symmetry.space_group_name_H-M   'P 1'
#
loop_
_entity.id
_entity.type
_entity.pdbx_description
1 polymer ?
#
loop_
_entity_poly.entity_id
_entity_poly.type
_entity_poly.pdbx_seq_one_letter_code
_entity_poly.pdbx_strand_id
1 'polypeptide(L)'
;FFWYLYQNIKKHTYKYCTIIISEYFCFFLNVTQSKSVLKMVTAGYFLFFCIVRILSARSSAFVVPHNRQHIKSTAVLSGQNIESPADELTIAFTREKGKNYKIHDAVAANPILSMLDAKVNLVDLPCIRHAEGDDHENLLRYASKSNIEEFDYVIITSPEAAKVFGEAFRGDFYTSETKIAAVGKATKKALAEFDLEVDFVPSKATGETLAAELPALPDARVCNVLYPASAKAPDTIRDGLQAREAANFEMTRLNVYDTVPATFTDEQMNLFDDIDVACFGSPSAVKAWLQNVDVFLGTEGLSEEERRVVGNNGGVMAACIGTTTARECLESGRWEPNHIYYTKNKPGVDS
;
A
#
# COMPACT_ATOMS: atom_id res chain seq x y z
N PHE A 1 -43.51 12.54 -14.23
CA PHE A 1 -43.76 13.78 -13.46
C PHE A 1 -42.47 14.40 -12.93
N PHE A 2 -41.60 13.67 -12.22
CA PHE A 2 -40.31 14.18 -11.71
C PHE A 2 -39.31 14.64 -12.79
N TRP A 3 -39.24 13.96 -13.94
CA TRP A 3 -38.38 14.36 -15.07
C TRP A 3 -38.83 15.69 -15.72
N TYR A 4 -40.14 15.93 -15.75
CA TYR A 4 -40.73 17.18 -16.27
C TYR A 4 -40.53 18.37 -15.31
N LEU A 5 -40.48 18.09 -13.99
CA LEU A 5 -40.13 19.08 -12.97
C LEU A 5 -38.65 19.47 -13.05
N TYR A 6 -37.75 18.50 -13.26
CA TYR A 6 -36.31 18.73 -13.36
C TYR A 6 -35.92 19.58 -14.58
N GLN A 7 -36.55 19.33 -15.74
CA GLN A 7 -36.31 20.11 -16.95
C GLN A 7 -36.86 21.55 -16.87
N ASN A 8 -37.96 21.78 -16.13
CA ASN A 8 -38.49 23.13 -15.93
C ASN A 8 -37.63 23.97 -14.97
N ILE A 9 -37.03 23.36 -13.93
CA ILE A 9 -36.14 24.06 -13.00
C ILE A 9 -34.85 24.51 -13.69
N LYS A 10 -34.29 23.69 -14.60
CA LYS A 10 -33.06 24.00 -15.35
C LYS A 10 -33.23 25.11 -16.39
N LYS A 11 -34.43 25.24 -16.97
CA LYS A 11 -34.74 26.26 -17.99
C LYS A 11 -35.01 27.64 -17.40
N HIS A 12 -35.43 27.71 -16.13
CA HIS A 12 -35.66 28.98 -15.44
C HIS A 12 -34.41 29.54 -14.74
N THR A 13 -33.50 28.71 -14.23
CA THR A 13 -32.27 29.17 -13.52
C THR A 13 -31.33 29.99 -14.41
N TYR A 14 -31.19 29.63 -15.69
CA TYR A 14 -30.34 30.39 -16.62
C TYR A 14 -30.90 31.77 -16.96
N LYS A 15 -32.23 31.95 -16.98
CA LYS A 15 -32.86 33.25 -17.29
C LYS A 15 -32.79 34.23 -16.12
N TYR A 16 -32.78 33.74 -14.87
CA TYR A 16 -32.63 34.59 -13.68
C TYR A 16 -31.18 35.03 -13.44
N CYS A 17 -30.17 34.21 -13.77
CA CYS A 17 -28.78 34.61 -13.62
C CYS A 17 -28.35 35.73 -14.58
N THR A 18 -28.89 35.79 -15.81
CA THR A 18 -28.53 36.85 -16.76
C THR A 18 -29.21 38.20 -16.44
N ILE A 19 -30.39 38.18 -15.82
CA ILE A 19 -31.11 39.42 -15.41
C ILE A 19 -30.44 40.04 -14.17
N ILE A 20 -29.96 39.23 -13.23
CA ILE A 20 -29.27 39.71 -12.02
C ILE A 20 -27.91 40.34 -12.37
N ILE A 21 -27.20 39.85 -13.40
CA ILE A 21 -25.91 40.43 -13.81
C ILE A 21 -26.07 41.81 -14.48
N SER A 22 -27.20 42.07 -15.15
CA SER A 22 -27.46 43.35 -15.82
C SER A 22 -27.94 44.45 -14.86
N GLU A 23 -28.72 44.13 -13.82
CA GLU A 23 -29.24 45.14 -12.89
C GLU A 23 -28.22 45.54 -11.80
N TYR A 24 -27.32 44.63 -11.40
CA TYR A 24 -26.27 44.95 -10.42
C TYR A 24 -25.16 45.84 -10.99
N PHE A 25 -24.91 45.80 -12.30
CA PHE A 25 -23.90 46.64 -12.96
C PHE A 25 -24.34 48.11 -13.07
N CYS A 26 -25.65 48.38 -13.21
CA CYS A 26 -26.19 49.74 -13.25
C CYS A 26 -26.31 50.41 -11.86
N PHE A 27 -26.39 49.64 -10.77
CA PHE A 27 -26.44 50.20 -9.42
C PHE A 27 -25.06 50.66 -8.89
N PHE A 28 -23.97 50.21 -9.52
CA PHE A 28 -22.60 50.42 -9.05
C PHE A 28 -21.98 51.78 -9.44
N LEU A 29 -22.62 52.56 -10.31
CA LEU A 29 -22.08 53.86 -10.75
C LEU A 29 -22.49 55.05 -9.87
N ASN A 30 -23.28 54.87 -8.80
CA ASN A 30 -23.91 56.03 -8.16
C ASN A 30 -23.96 56.11 -6.62
N VAL A 31 -23.21 55.32 -5.86
CA VAL A 31 -23.18 55.51 -4.39
C VAL A 31 -21.77 55.31 -3.82
N THR A 32 -21.02 56.41 -3.74
CA THR A 32 -19.92 56.57 -2.79
C THR A 32 -20.42 57.15 -1.47
N GLN A 33 -19.86 56.63 -0.37
CA GLN A 33 -19.87 57.13 1.03
C GLN A 33 -20.67 56.30 2.04
N SER A 34 -20.04 55.26 2.60
CA SER A 34 -20.14 54.91 4.03
C SER A 34 -19.11 53.84 4.43
N LYS A 35 -18.44 54.01 5.58
CA LYS A 35 -17.38 53.12 6.09
C LYS A 35 -17.88 51.74 6.55
N SER A 36 -19.19 51.54 6.72
CA SER A 36 -19.78 50.22 7.01
C SER A 36 -19.84 49.30 5.78
N VAL A 37 -19.71 49.85 4.56
CA VAL A 37 -19.69 49.09 3.31
C VAL A 37 -18.32 48.43 3.08
N LEU A 38 -17.24 48.96 3.67
CA LEU A 38 -15.87 48.48 3.43
C LEU A 38 -15.62 47.05 3.97
N LYS A 39 -16.27 46.65 5.08
CA LYS A 39 -16.16 45.27 5.61
C LYS A 39 -16.99 44.25 4.81
N MET A 40 -18.08 44.67 4.18
CA MET A 40 -18.85 43.83 3.25
C MET A 40 -18.15 43.71 1.90
N VAL A 41 -17.48 44.77 1.46
CA VAL A 41 -16.67 44.80 0.23
C VAL A 41 -15.45 43.90 0.36
N THR A 42 -14.76 43.84 1.51
CA THR A 42 -13.64 42.90 1.69
C THR A 42 -14.07 41.43 1.72
N ALA A 43 -15.24 41.11 2.29
CA ALA A 43 -15.80 39.75 2.25
C ALA A 43 -16.32 39.35 0.85
N GLY A 44 -16.94 40.30 0.13
CA GLY A 44 -17.39 40.12 -1.25
C GLY A 44 -16.23 39.98 -2.25
N TYR A 45 -15.14 40.73 -2.05
CA TYR A 45 -13.91 40.58 -2.85
C TYR A 45 -13.21 39.25 -2.60
N PHE A 46 -13.25 38.71 -1.39
CA PHE A 46 -12.69 37.38 -1.08
C PHE A 46 -13.50 36.27 -1.77
N LEU A 47 -14.84 36.36 -1.73
CA LEU A 47 -15.72 35.42 -2.42
C LEU A 47 -15.58 35.54 -3.96
N PHE A 48 -15.43 36.76 -4.48
CA PHE A 48 -15.19 37.01 -5.92
C PHE A 48 -13.81 36.53 -6.39
N PHE A 49 -12.74 36.70 -5.60
CA PHE A 49 -11.42 36.14 -5.93
C PHE A 49 -11.38 34.61 -5.82
N CYS A 50 -12.10 34.02 -4.87
CA CYS A 50 -12.28 32.56 -4.82
C CYS A 50 -13.03 32.06 -6.05
N ILE A 51 -14.11 32.73 -6.45
CA ILE A 51 -14.91 32.34 -7.63
C ILE A 51 -14.15 32.59 -8.94
N VAL A 52 -13.38 33.67 -9.06
CA VAL A 52 -12.56 33.97 -10.25
C VAL A 52 -11.33 33.06 -10.34
N ARG A 53 -10.70 32.64 -9.23
CA ARG A 53 -9.68 31.56 -9.27
C ARG A 53 -10.28 30.21 -9.62
N ILE A 54 -11.49 29.89 -9.15
CA ILE A 54 -12.23 28.67 -9.53
C ILE A 54 -12.63 28.72 -11.02
N LEU A 55 -12.88 29.91 -11.58
CA LEU A 55 -13.25 30.09 -12.99
C LEU A 55 -12.04 30.28 -13.93
N SER A 56 -10.91 30.82 -13.47
CA SER A 56 -9.68 30.99 -14.28
C SER A 56 -8.73 29.79 -14.19
N ALA A 57 -8.90 28.90 -13.20
CA ALA A 57 -8.28 27.58 -13.18
C ALA A 57 -9.00 26.57 -14.08
N ARG A 58 -10.08 26.97 -14.78
CA ARG A 58 -10.70 26.18 -15.84
C ARG A 58 -10.01 26.42 -17.17
N SER A 59 -8.79 25.93 -17.25
CA SER A 59 -8.15 25.48 -18.49
C SER A 59 -7.35 24.21 -18.21
N SER A 60 -7.99 23.30 -17.50
CA SER A 60 -7.65 21.87 -17.41
C SER A 60 -8.89 21.17 -16.87
N ALA A 61 -9.19 20.00 -17.42
CA ALA A 61 -10.52 19.40 -17.50
C ALA A 61 -11.25 19.27 -16.15
N PHE A 62 -12.53 19.63 -16.14
CA PHE A 62 -13.46 19.27 -15.08
C PHE A 62 -13.75 17.77 -15.20
N VAL A 63 -13.01 16.95 -14.48
CA VAL A 63 -13.31 15.52 -14.30
C VAL A 63 -14.51 15.43 -13.36
N VAL A 64 -15.67 15.15 -13.93
CA VAL A 64 -16.83 14.68 -13.16
C VAL A 64 -16.45 13.30 -12.61
N PRO A 65 -16.62 13.01 -11.31
CA PRO A 65 -16.42 11.66 -10.81
C PRO A 65 -17.37 10.73 -11.58
N HIS A 66 -16.81 9.83 -12.39
CA HIS A 66 -17.57 8.84 -13.11
C HIS A 66 -18.04 7.81 -12.08
N ASN A 67 -19.20 8.08 -11.49
CA ASN A 67 -19.93 7.10 -10.70
C ASN A 67 -20.36 6.00 -11.69
N ARG A 68 -19.58 4.91 -11.79
CA ARG A 68 -19.91 3.71 -12.58
C ARG A 68 -21.05 2.97 -11.87
N GLN A 69 -22.25 3.56 -11.85
CA GLN A 69 -23.47 2.81 -11.57
C GLN A 69 -23.76 1.97 -12.81
N HIS A 70 -23.57 0.66 -12.71
CA HIS A 70 -24.05 -0.31 -13.68
C HIS A 70 -25.60 -0.24 -13.77
N ILE A 71 -26.12 0.66 -14.60
CA ILE A 71 -27.50 0.64 -15.08
C ILE A 71 -27.44 0.74 -16.61
N LYS A 72 -27.27 -0.41 -17.29
CA LYS A 72 -27.43 -0.49 -18.75
C LYS A 72 -28.92 -0.32 -19.06
N SER A 73 -29.31 0.90 -19.43
CA SER A 73 -30.64 1.20 -19.96
C SER A 73 -30.71 0.71 -21.41
N THR A 74 -31.70 -0.12 -21.71
CA THR A 74 -32.02 -0.64 -23.04
C THR A 74 -32.29 0.50 -24.02
N ALA A 75 -31.39 0.67 -25.01
CA ALA A 75 -31.67 1.44 -26.21
C ALA A 75 -31.64 0.50 -27.42
N VAL A 76 -32.80 0.39 -28.05
CA VAL A 76 -33.10 -0.43 -29.21
C VAL A 76 -32.73 0.34 -30.49
N LEU A 77 -32.11 -0.38 -31.44
CA LEU A 77 -31.97 -0.13 -32.89
C LEU A 77 -31.10 1.05 -33.36
N SER A 78 -29.87 0.74 -33.78
CA SER A 78 -29.45 0.93 -35.18
C SER A 78 -28.24 0.05 -35.48
N GLY A 79 -28.29 -0.69 -36.59
CA GLY A 79 -27.26 -1.64 -36.98
C GLY A 79 -26.00 -0.96 -37.46
N GLN A 80 -25.00 -0.89 -36.60
CA GLN A 80 -23.59 -0.87 -36.97
C GLN A 80 -22.88 -1.79 -35.97
N ASN A 81 -22.24 -2.86 -36.47
CA ASN A 81 -21.32 -3.67 -35.68
C ASN A 81 -20.08 -2.80 -35.40
N ILE A 82 -20.18 -1.94 -34.40
CA ILE A 82 -19.03 -1.46 -33.67
C ILE A 82 -18.76 -2.60 -32.69
N GLU A 83 -17.68 -3.35 -32.90
CA GLU A 83 -17.14 -4.22 -31.86
C GLU A 83 -16.97 -3.33 -30.62
N SER A 84 -17.84 -3.51 -29.61
CA SER A 84 -17.61 -2.87 -28.32
C SER A 84 -16.23 -3.32 -27.86
N PRO A 85 -15.37 -2.40 -27.37
CA PRO A 85 -14.15 -2.83 -26.71
C PRO A 85 -14.57 -3.85 -25.65
N ALA A 86 -13.95 -5.03 -25.67
CA ALA A 86 -14.21 -6.05 -24.65
C ALA A 86 -14.08 -5.36 -23.28
N ASP A 87 -15.05 -5.59 -22.39
CA ASP A 87 -14.97 -5.05 -21.03
C ASP A 87 -13.61 -5.52 -20.45
N GLU A 88 -12.73 -4.59 -20.06
CA GLU A 88 -11.40 -4.90 -19.50
C GLU A 88 -11.48 -4.77 -17.98
N LEU A 89 -10.95 -5.78 -17.27
CA LEU A 89 -10.85 -5.82 -15.81
C LEU A 89 -9.37 -5.75 -15.44
N THR A 90 -8.93 -4.65 -14.83
CA THR A 90 -7.54 -4.48 -14.40
C THR A 90 -7.40 -4.74 -12.90
N ILE A 91 -6.50 -5.65 -12.56
CA ILE A 91 -6.21 -6.05 -11.18
C ILE A 91 -4.78 -5.64 -10.83
N ALA A 92 -4.65 -4.80 -9.81
CA ALA A 92 -3.39 -4.31 -9.28
C ALA A 92 -2.91 -5.17 -8.10
N PHE A 93 -1.68 -5.67 -8.16
CA PHE A 93 -1.04 -6.38 -7.06
C PHE A 93 -0.07 -5.48 -6.32
N THR A 94 -0.26 -5.35 -5.00
CA THR A 94 0.42 -4.31 -4.21
C THR A 94 1.62 -4.79 -3.40
N ARG A 95 2.02 -6.05 -3.56
CA ARG A 95 3.21 -6.57 -2.85
C ARG A 95 4.49 -6.02 -3.47
N GLU A 96 5.60 -6.27 -2.78
CA GLU A 96 6.95 -5.94 -3.23
C GLU A 96 7.20 -6.35 -4.70
N LYS A 97 7.99 -5.52 -5.39
CA LYS A 97 8.38 -5.75 -6.78
C LYS A 97 8.98 -7.15 -6.95
N GLY A 98 8.46 -7.89 -7.94
CA GLY A 98 8.94 -9.24 -8.27
C GLY A 98 8.44 -10.36 -7.35
N LYS A 99 7.58 -10.09 -6.37
CA LYS A 99 6.99 -11.12 -5.48
C LYS A 99 5.59 -11.57 -5.89
N ASN A 100 5.01 -11.01 -6.95
CA ASN A 100 3.64 -11.28 -7.38
C ASN A 100 3.51 -12.45 -8.39
N TYR A 101 4.60 -13.04 -8.88
CA TYR A 101 4.54 -14.09 -9.93
C TYR A 101 3.58 -15.24 -9.58
N LYS A 102 3.59 -15.73 -8.33
CA LYS A 102 2.68 -16.83 -7.93
C LYS A 102 1.20 -16.46 -8.00
N ILE A 103 0.87 -15.21 -7.66
CA ILE A 103 -0.53 -14.77 -7.71
C ILE A 103 -0.95 -14.45 -9.14
N HIS A 104 -0.05 -13.95 -9.98
CA HIS A 104 -0.27 -13.84 -11.42
C HIS A 104 -0.59 -15.21 -12.04
N ASP A 105 0.24 -16.22 -11.76
CA ASP A 105 0.04 -17.59 -12.26
C ASP A 105 -1.30 -18.18 -11.78
N ALA A 106 -1.62 -18.00 -10.49
CA ALA A 106 -2.86 -18.53 -9.92
C ALA A 106 -4.11 -17.84 -10.47
N VAL A 107 -4.06 -16.52 -10.67
CA VAL A 107 -5.16 -15.74 -11.26
C VAL A 107 -5.31 -16.14 -12.72
N ALA A 108 -4.23 -16.19 -13.51
CA ALA A 108 -4.27 -16.60 -14.91
C ALA A 108 -4.81 -18.04 -15.10
N ALA A 109 -4.54 -18.95 -14.17
CA ALA A 109 -5.03 -20.33 -14.20
C ALA A 109 -6.48 -20.49 -13.66
N ASN A 110 -7.11 -19.43 -13.13
CA ASN A 110 -8.40 -19.55 -12.48
C ASN A 110 -9.53 -19.71 -13.52
N PRO A 111 -10.29 -20.83 -13.50
CA PRO A 111 -11.31 -21.12 -14.50
C PRO A 111 -12.52 -20.17 -14.44
N ILE A 112 -12.71 -19.41 -13.35
CA ILE A 112 -13.78 -18.42 -13.27
C ILE A 112 -13.48 -17.23 -14.18
N LEU A 113 -12.21 -16.87 -14.36
CA LEU A 113 -11.85 -15.72 -15.19
C LEU A 113 -12.10 -15.99 -16.68
N SER A 114 -11.95 -17.24 -17.13
CA SER A 114 -12.31 -17.61 -18.51
C SER A 114 -13.83 -17.65 -18.74
N MET A 115 -14.64 -17.61 -17.67
CA MET A 115 -16.10 -17.45 -17.76
C MET A 115 -16.53 -15.98 -17.79
N LEU A 116 -15.62 -15.04 -17.50
CA LEU A 116 -15.90 -13.62 -17.66
C LEU A 116 -15.81 -13.27 -19.15
N ASP A 117 -16.82 -12.57 -19.66
CA ASP A 117 -16.78 -11.95 -21.00
C ASP A 117 -15.94 -10.65 -20.97
N ALA A 118 -14.78 -10.72 -20.33
CA ALA A 118 -13.91 -9.59 -20.05
C ALA A 118 -12.44 -9.98 -20.16
N LYS A 119 -11.62 -9.09 -20.71
CA LYS A 119 -10.18 -9.27 -20.73
C LYS A 119 -9.63 -8.92 -19.34
N VAL A 120 -8.90 -9.83 -18.71
CA VAL A 120 -8.27 -9.56 -17.42
C VAL A 120 -6.84 -9.07 -17.64
N ASN A 121 -6.54 -7.87 -17.16
CA ASN A 121 -5.21 -7.28 -17.17
C ASN A 121 -4.61 -7.31 -15.76
N LEU A 122 -3.38 -7.79 -15.62
CA LEU A 122 -2.70 -7.93 -14.33
C LEU A 122 -1.54 -6.94 -14.27
N VAL A 123 -1.57 -6.02 -13.31
CA VAL A 123 -0.55 -4.97 -13.15
C VAL A 123 0.10 -5.04 -11.78
N ASP A 124 1.42 -4.81 -11.73
CA ASP A 124 2.16 -4.73 -10.48
C ASP A 124 2.33 -3.27 -10.07
N LEU A 125 1.76 -2.93 -8.90
CA LEU A 125 1.88 -1.61 -8.28
C LEU A 125 2.40 -1.76 -6.85
N PRO A 126 3.71 -2.02 -6.67
CA PRO A 126 4.27 -2.29 -5.36
C PRO A 126 4.04 -1.12 -4.41
N CYS A 127 3.29 -1.35 -3.34
CA CYS A 127 3.04 -0.35 -2.29
C CYS A 127 4.08 -0.36 -1.19
N ILE A 128 4.94 -1.39 -1.16
CA ILE A 128 6.02 -1.52 -0.18
C ILE A 128 7.33 -1.86 -0.89
N ARG A 129 8.43 -1.43 -0.28
CA ARG A 129 9.79 -1.78 -0.68
C ARG A 129 10.66 -1.97 0.54
N HIS A 130 11.75 -2.70 0.37
CA HIS A 130 12.80 -2.74 1.37
C HIS A 130 13.72 -1.52 1.23
N ALA A 131 14.16 -1.01 2.37
CA ALA A 131 15.20 0.01 2.49
C ALA A 131 16.30 -0.54 3.41
N GLU A 132 17.51 -0.01 3.24
CA GLU A 132 18.60 -0.28 4.18
C GLU A 132 18.18 0.14 5.59
N GLY A 133 18.53 -0.67 6.57
CA GLY A 133 18.27 -0.38 7.98
C GLY A 133 19.43 0.38 8.62
N ASP A 134 19.15 1.03 9.75
CA ASP A 134 20.11 1.89 10.46
C ASP A 134 21.39 1.15 10.88
N ASP A 135 21.31 -0.17 11.07
CA ASP A 135 22.45 -1.01 11.48
C ASP A 135 23.19 -1.65 10.30
N HIS A 136 22.97 -1.21 9.05
CA HIS A 136 23.62 -1.81 7.89
C HIS A 136 25.15 -1.74 7.97
N GLU A 137 25.72 -0.61 8.42
CA GLU A 137 27.18 -0.50 8.63
C GLU A 137 27.68 -1.46 9.71
N ASN A 138 26.92 -1.64 10.80
CA ASN A 138 27.26 -2.59 11.86
C ASN A 138 27.22 -4.03 11.34
N LEU A 139 26.25 -4.36 10.48
CA LEU A 139 26.22 -5.65 9.80
C LEU A 139 27.51 -5.87 9.01
N LEU A 140 27.96 -4.90 8.20
CA LEU A 140 29.18 -5.03 7.41
C LEU A 140 30.43 -5.26 8.28
N ARG A 141 30.47 -4.74 9.51
CA ARG A 141 31.55 -5.00 10.47
C ARG A 141 31.56 -6.46 10.92
N TYR A 142 30.41 -7.03 11.23
CA TYR A 142 30.32 -8.42 11.69
C TYR A 142 30.31 -9.45 10.56
N ALA A 143 29.91 -9.05 9.35
CA ALA A 143 29.76 -9.90 8.17
C ALA A 143 31.10 -10.24 7.50
N SER A 144 32.10 -10.64 8.30
CA SER A 144 33.38 -11.18 7.86
C SER A 144 33.69 -12.44 8.63
N LYS A 145 34.50 -13.34 8.06
CA LYS A 145 34.85 -14.61 8.72
C LYS A 145 35.41 -14.41 10.14
N SER A 146 36.34 -13.49 10.36
CA SER A 146 36.97 -13.32 11.67
C SER A 146 36.02 -12.78 12.73
N ASN A 147 35.09 -11.90 12.35
CA ASN A 147 34.21 -11.22 13.31
C ASN A 147 32.91 -12.00 13.55
N ILE A 148 32.48 -12.83 12.58
CA ILE A 148 31.31 -13.67 12.78
C ILE A 148 31.58 -14.77 13.81
N GLU A 149 32.83 -15.23 13.93
CA GLU A 149 33.30 -16.21 14.91
C GLU A 149 33.19 -15.71 16.38
N GLU A 150 32.90 -14.42 16.61
CA GLU A 150 32.51 -13.90 17.94
C GLU A 150 31.14 -14.42 18.40
N PHE A 151 30.33 -14.93 17.46
CA PHE A 151 28.97 -15.42 17.70
C PHE A 151 28.91 -16.93 17.56
N ASP A 152 28.15 -17.56 18.45
CA ASP A 152 27.80 -18.98 18.38
C ASP A 152 26.70 -19.22 17.36
N TYR A 153 25.76 -18.26 17.24
CA TYR A 153 24.64 -18.33 16.30
C TYR A 153 24.42 -17.03 15.55
N VAL A 154 24.02 -17.16 14.27
CA VAL A 154 23.31 -16.14 13.51
C VAL A 154 21.85 -16.59 13.35
N ILE A 155 20.92 -15.82 13.89
CA ILE A 155 19.48 -16.08 13.72
C ILE A 155 18.96 -15.26 12.55
N ILE A 156 18.33 -15.91 11.58
CA ILE A 156 17.72 -15.26 10.41
C ILE A 156 16.24 -15.64 10.33
N THR A 157 15.37 -14.63 10.41
CA THR A 157 13.92 -14.86 10.59
C THR A 157 13.08 -14.58 9.35
N SER A 158 13.69 -13.99 8.31
CA SER A 158 12.98 -13.63 7.08
C SER A 158 13.87 -13.86 5.85
N PRO A 159 13.27 -14.18 4.68
CA PRO A 159 14.02 -14.28 3.42
C PRO A 159 14.78 -13.00 3.06
N GLU A 160 14.26 -11.83 3.45
CA GLU A 160 14.95 -10.57 3.19
C GLU A 160 16.17 -10.39 4.09
N ALA A 161 16.07 -10.72 5.39
CA ALA A 161 17.25 -10.73 6.26
C ALA A 161 18.33 -11.70 5.75
N ALA A 162 17.93 -12.85 5.19
CA ALA A 162 18.85 -13.80 4.56
C ALA A 162 19.59 -13.18 3.37
N LYS A 163 18.86 -12.47 2.50
CA LYS A 163 19.44 -11.78 1.36
C LYS A 163 20.42 -10.68 1.80
N VAL A 164 20.00 -9.80 2.71
CA VAL A 164 20.84 -8.71 3.22
C VAL A 164 22.10 -9.24 3.91
N PHE A 165 21.97 -10.30 4.72
CA PHE A 165 23.11 -10.95 5.37
C PHE A 165 24.04 -11.63 4.35
N GLY A 166 23.49 -12.40 3.41
CA GLY A 166 24.27 -13.09 2.38
C GLY A 166 25.00 -12.13 1.43
N GLU A 167 24.37 -11.02 1.06
CA GLU A 167 24.99 -9.95 0.28
C GLU A 167 26.06 -9.18 1.05
N ALA A 168 25.96 -9.10 2.38
CA ALA A 168 26.94 -8.45 3.25
C ALA A 168 28.13 -9.35 3.58
N PHE A 169 27.93 -10.67 3.70
CA PHE A 169 28.95 -11.60 4.17
C PHE A 169 30.17 -11.66 3.22
N ARG A 170 31.36 -11.56 3.80
CA ARG A 170 32.65 -11.63 3.10
C ARG A 170 33.50 -12.74 3.71
N GLY A 171 33.62 -13.85 2.99
CA GLY A 171 34.47 -14.98 3.38
C GLY A 171 33.81 -16.32 3.07
N ASP A 172 34.44 -17.39 3.52
CA ASP A 172 33.92 -18.75 3.43
C ASP A 172 33.26 -19.14 4.77
N PHE A 173 31.93 -19.06 4.82
CA PHE A 173 31.16 -19.36 6.03
C PHE A 173 31.30 -20.84 6.42
N TYR A 174 31.55 -21.74 5.47
CA TYR A 174 31.69 -23.17 5.71
C TYR A 174 32.81 -23.51 6.70
N THR A 175 33.79 -22.63 6.80
CA THR A 175 34.94 -22.78 7.70
C THR A 175 34.79 -22.06 9.04
N SER A 176 33.62 -21.46 9.31
CA SER A 176 33.27 -20.84 10.59
C SER A 176 32.71 -21.89 11.56
N GLU A 177 32.94 -21.70 12.87
CA GLU A 177 32.27 -22.48 13.91
C GLU A 177 30.88 -21.93 14.26
N THR A 178 30.54 -20.73 13.77
CA THR A 178 29.24 -20.08 13.96
C THR A 178 28.14 -20.84 13.22
N LYS A 179 27.02 -21.08 13.90
CA LYS A 179 25.86 -21.80 13.35
C LYS A 179 24.79 -20.84 12.84
N ILE A 180 24.04 -21.24 11.82
CA ILE A 180 22.90 -20.47 11.31
C ILE A 180 21.58 -21.13 11.73
N ALA A 181 20.72 -20.34 12.36
CA ALA A 181 19.34 -20.71 12.69
C ALA A 181 18.36 -19.95 11.80
N ALA A 182 17.47 -20.66 11.09
CA ALA A 182 16.46 -20.05 10.25
C ALA A 182 15.03 -20.37 10.73
N VAL A 183 14.14 -19.38 10.78
CA VAL A 183 12.76 -19.60 11.26
C VAL A 183 11.96 -20.54 10.37
N GLY A 184 12.11 -20.46 9.04
CA GLY A 184 11.22 -21.19 8.12
C GLY A 184 11.85 -21.59 6.81
N LYS A 185 11.14 -22.45 6.07
CA LYS A 185 11.60 -23.02 4.79
C LYS A 185 11.95 -21.96 3.74
N ALA A 186 11.19 -20.87 3.67
CA ALA A 186 11.46 -19.78 2.73
C ALA A 186 12.78 -19.07 3.06
N THR A 187 13.06 -18.84 4.34
CA THR A 187 14.31 -18.24 4.82
C THR A 187 15.50 -19.16 4.57
N LYS A 188 15.36 -20.46 4.87
CA LYS A 188 16.38 -21.47 4.55
C LYS A 188 16.70 -21.53 3.06
N LYS A 189 15.67 -21.46 2.20
CA LYS A 189 15.87 -21.42 0.75
C LYS A 189 16.65 -20.18 0.31
N ALA A 190 16.31 -19.00 0.86
CA ALA A 190 17.00 -17.76 0.54
C ALA A 190 18.48 -17.78 0.97
N LEU A 191 18.80 -18.35 2.16
CA LEU A 191 20.19 -18.51 2.61
C LEU A 191 21.01 -19.44 1.69
N ALA A 192 20.39 -20.51 1.19
CA ALA A 192 21.04 -21.43 0.27
C ALA A 192 21.43 -20.79 -1.07
N GLU A 193 20.81 -19.67 -1.48
CA GLU A 193 21.20 -18.91 -2.68
C GLU A 193 22.55 -18.19 -2.50
N PHE A 194 23.05 -18.10 -1.26
CA PHE A 194 24.34 -17.50 -0.89
C PHE A 194 25.33 -18.54 -0.32
N ASP A 195 25.10 -19.83 -0.56
CA ASP A 195 25.91 -20.93 -0.02
C ASP A 195 25.99 -20.94 1.53
N LEU A 196 24.98 -20.37 2.20
CA LEU A 196 24.86 -20.36 3.65
C LEU A 196 23.99 -21.53 4.11
N GLU A 197 24.61 -22.56 4.67
CA GLU A 197 23.90 -23.73 5.20
C GLU A 197 23.22 -23.40 6.55
N VAL A 198 22.04 -23.99 6.77
CA VAL A 198 21.25 -23.78 7.99
C VAL A 198 21.37 -25.00 8.90
N ASP A 199 21.95 -24.79 10.08
CA ASP A 199 22.14 -25.79 11.14
C ASP A 199 20.86 -26.10 11.92
N PHE A 200 20.02 -25.08 12.13
CA PHE A 200 18.83 -25.22 12.96
C PHE A 200 17.59 -24.59 12.32
N VAL A 201 16.47 -25.33 12.37
CA VAL A 201 15.14 -24.86 12.01
C VAL A 201 14.17 -25.34 13.08
N PRO A 202 13.34 -24.46 13.66
CA PRO A 202 12.37 -24.85 14.68
C PRO A 202 11.27 -25.75 14.12
N SER A 203 10.59 -26.48 15.01
CA SER A 203 9.47 -27.37 14.69
C SER A 203 8.29 -26.63 14.06
N LYS A 204 8.08 -25.36 14.45
CA LYS A 204 7.11 -24.43 13.87
C LYS A 204 7.84 -23.16 13.45
N ALA A 205 7.48 -22.64 12.28
CA ALA A 205 8.10 -21.45 11.71
C ALA A 205 7.62 -20.15 12.40
N THR A 206 7.89 -20.02 13.69
CA THR A 206 7.60 -18.83 14.50
C THR A 206 8.81 -18.44 15.35
N GLY A 207 8.93 -17.15 15.67
CA GLY A 207 10.03 -16.65 16.51
C GLY A 207 10.01 -17.21 17.93
N GLU A 208 8.82 -17.40 18.50
CA GLU A 208 8.61 -18.00 19.81
C GLU A 208 9.16 -19.43 19.86
N THR A 209 8.86 -20.22 18.81
CA THR A 209 9.30 -21.61 18.75
C THR A 209 10.81 -21.70 18.53
N LEU A 210 11.37 -20.81 17.69
CA LEU A 210 12.82 -20.70 17.52
C LEU A 210 13.51 -20.40 18.85
N ALA A 211 13.03 -19.40 19.60
CA ALA A 211 13.64 -19.04 20.88
C ALA A 211 13.59 -20.19 21.90
N ALA A 212 12.45 -20.90 21.96
CA ALA A 212 12.26 -22.03 22.86
C ALA A 212 13.13 -23.25 22.51
N GLU A 213 13.33 -23.53 21.22
CA GLU A 213 13.97 -24.77 20.75
C GLU A 213 15.44 -24.62 20.35
N LEU A 214 15.97 -23.38 20.25
CA LEU A 214 17.37 -23.16 19.86
C LEU A 214 18.33 -23.95 20.77
N PRO A 215 19.24 -24.79 20.23
CA PRO A 215 20.11 -25.59 21.08
C PRO A 215 21.11 -24.72 21.85
N ALA A 216 21.15 -24.87 23.18
CA ALA A 216 22.22 -24.29 23.98
C ALA A 216 23.51 -25.07 23.72
N LEU A 217 24.64 -24.37 23.60
CA LEU A 217 25.93 -25.04 23.46
C LEU A 217 26.41 -25.53 24.83
N PRO A 218 26.71 -26.82 25.02
CA PRO A 218 27.00 -27.41 26.35
C PRO A 218 28.18 -26.77 27.08
N ASP A 219 29.17 -26.27 26.33
CA ASP A 219 30.42 -25.75 26.85
C ASP A 219 30.43 -24.21 26.98
N ALA A 220 29.38 -23.54 26.49
CA ALA A 220 29.29 -22.09 26.48
C ALA A 220 28.70 -21.56 27.79
N ARG A 221 29.47 -20.74 28.52
CA ARG A 221 28.95 -20.01 29.69
C ARG A 221 27.88 -18.99 29.27
N VAL A 222 28.02 -18.41 28.09
CA VAL A 222 27.09 -17.49 27.43
C VAL A 222 27.09 -17.84 25.95
N CYS A 223 25.92 -18.04 25.36
CA CYS A 223 25.74 -18.21 23.93
C CYS A 223 25.53 -16.84 23.27
N ASN A 224 26.48 -16.38 22.48
CA ASN A 224 26.43 -15.12 21.76
C ASN A 224 25.65 -15.29 20.44
N VAL A 225 24.70 -14.41 20.21
CA VAL A 225 23.77 -14.49 19.09
C VAL A 225 23.75 -13.19 18.30
N LEU A 226 24.08 -13.26 17.02
CA LEU A 226 23.82 -12.18 16.08
C LEU A 226 22.40 -12.34 15.51
N TYR A 227 21.60 -11.28 15.55
CA TYR A 227 20.24 -11.30 15.01
C TYR A 227 20.00 -10.14 14.02
N PRO A 228 20.36 -10.31 12.73
CA PRO A 228 19.96 -9.41 11.66
C PRO A 228 18.45 -9.52 11.40
N ALA A 229 17.74 -8.41 11.58
CA ALA A 229 16.28 -8.38 11.52
C ALA A 229 15.75 -7.13 10.80
N SER A 230 14.44 -7.12 10.55
CA SER A 230 13.75 -5.88 10.17
C SER A 230 13.68 -4.93 11.36
N ALA A 231 13.73 -3.62 11.12
CA ALA A 231 13.39 -2.59 12.10
C ALA A 231 12.00 -2.83 12.74
N LYS A 232 11.07 -3.44 12.00
CA LYS A 232 9.70 -3.75 12.46
C LYS A 232 9.53 -5.11 13.12
N ALA A 233 10.59 -5.94 13.18
CA ALA A 233 10.48 -7.26 13.78
C ALA A 233 10.22 -7.14 15.30
N PRO A 234 9.27 -7.91 15.87
CA PRO A 234 9.02 -7.87 17.30
C PRO A 234 10.22 -8.42 18.09
N ASP A 235 10.28 -8.07 19.37
CA ASP A 235 11.35 -8.52 20.27
C ASP A 235 11.16 -9.96 20.81
N THR A 236 10.15 -10.66 20.32
CA THR A 236 9.79 -12.03 20.70
C THR A 236 10.98 -12.99 20.86
N ILE A 237 11.94 -12.96 19.94
CA ILE A 237 13.09 -13.88 19.98
C ILE A 237 14.06 -13.48 21.10
N ARG A 238 14.35 -12.18 21.23
CA ARG A 238 15.21 -11.65 22.30
C ARG A 238 14.62 -12.02 23.66
N ASP A 239 13.35 -11.69 23.86
CA ASP A 239 12.65 -11.91 25.12
C ASP A 239 12.52 -13.42 25.41
N GLY A 240 12.24 -14.23 24.38
CA GLY A 240 12.15 -15.68 24.50
C GLY A 240 13.48 -16.36 24.84
N LEU A 241 14.61 -15.87 24.30
CA LEU A 241 15.94 -16.40 24.62
C LEU A 241 16.39 -15.96 26.02
N GLN A 242 16.12 -14.70 26.41
CA GLN A 242 16.43 -14.20 27.76
C GLN A 242 15.65 -14.92 28.86
N ALA A 243 14.44 -15.41 28.55
CA ALA A 243 13.62 -16.16 29.50
C ALA A 243 14.12 -17.60 29.78
N ARG A 244 15.16 -18.08 29.08
CA ARG A 244 15.65 -19.45 29.23
C ARG A 244 16.63 -19.57 30.39
N GLU A 245 16.14 -20.04 31.54
CA GLU A 245 16.99 -20.28 32.72
C GLU A 245 18.07 -21.35 32.50
N ALA A 246 17.81 -22.31 31.60
CA ALA A 246 18.72 -23.43 31.34
C ALA A 246 19.99 -23.03 30.55
N ALA A 247 20.01 -21.85 29.93
CA ALA A 247 21.14 -21.39 29.11
C ALA A 247 21.17 -19.87 29.02
N ASN A 248 22.34 -19.26 29.20
CA ASN A 248 22.48 -17.82 29.10
C ASN A 248 22.72 -17.42 27.64
N PHE A 249 21.83 -16.62 27.06
CA PHE A 249 21.97 -16.09 25.71
C PHE A 249 22.19 -14.57 25.75
N GLU A 250 23.19 -14.09 25.04
CA GLU A 250 23.40 -12.66 24.79
C GLU A 250 23.17 -12.38 23.31
N MET A 251 22.26 -11.44 23.02
CA MET A 251 21.85 -11.13 21.65
C MET A 251 22.30 -9.74 21.22
N THR A 252 23.02 -9.71 20.11
CA THR A 252 23.28 -8.51 19.31
C THR A 252 22.26 -8.44 18.19
N ARG A 253 21.19 -7.67 18.39
CA ARG A 253 20.19 -7.40 17.36
C ARG A 253 20.65 -6.26 16.47
N LEU A 254 20.56 -6.45 15.15
CA LEU A 254 20.81 -5.42 14.14
C LEU A 254 19.57 -5.23 13.27
N ASN A 255 19.06 -4.01 13.18
CA ASN A 255 17.99 -3.66 12.25
C ASN A 255 18.60 -3.38 10.87
N VAL A 256 18.76 -4.42 10.06
CA VAL A 256 19.55 -4.38 8.81
C VAL A 256 18.71 -4.00 7.58
N TYR A 257 17.38 -4.02 7.70
CA TYR A 257 16.47 -3.50 6.70
C TYR A 257 15.19 -2.96 7.33
N ASP A 258 14.47 -2.11 6.59
CA ASP A 258 13.10 -1.72 6.91
C ASP A 258 12.16 -1.98 5.72
N THR A 259 10.88 -2.18 6.00
CA THR A 259 9.82 -2.24 4.99
C THR A 259 9.12 -0.88 4.96
N VAL A 260 9.43 -0.06 3.96
CA VAL A 260 8.91 1.31 3.84
C VAL A 260 7.86 1.41 2.73
N PRO A 261 6.97 2.41 2.77
CA PRO A 261 6.09 2.72 1.65
C PRO A 261 6.88 2.93 0.35
N ALA A 262 6.37 2.38 -0.74
CA ALA A 262 6.89 2.65 -2.08
C ALA A 262 6.10 3.81 -2.71
N THR A 263 6.81 4.73 -3.36
CA THR A 263 6.23 5.81 -4.14
C THR A 263 6.09 5.35 -5.59
N PHE A 264 4.92 5.57 -6.17
CA PHE A 264 4.65 5.21 -7.55
C PHE A 264 5.36 6.18 -8.50
N THR A 265 5.91 5.63 -9.57
CA THR A 265 6.46 6.41 -10.69
C THR A 265 5.33 7.06 -11.49
N ASP A 266 5.63 8.08 -12.30
CA ASP A 266 4.63 8.72 -13.18
C ASP A 266 3.93 7.70 -14.09
N GLU A 267 4.66 6.71 -14.60
CA GLU A 267 4.10 5.61 -15.39
C GLU A 267 3.07 4.79 -14.61
N GLN A 268 3.37 4.48 -13.35
CA GLN A 268 2.46 3.77 -12.46
C GLN A 268 1.27 4.63 -12.04
N MET A 269 1.49 5.93 -11.85
CA MET A 269 0.42 6.89 -11.55
C MET A 269 -0.59 6.96 -12.71
N ASN A 270 -0.13 6.92 -13.96
CA ASN A 270 -0.99 6.94 -15.14
C ASN A 270 -1.89 5.70 -15.26
N LEU A 271 -1.57 4.60 -14.56
CA LEU A 271 -2.40 3.40 -14.54
C LEU A 271 -3.54 3.49 -13.52
N PHE A 272 -3.53 4.45 -12.58
CA PHE A 272 -4.51 4.49 -11.49
C PHE A 272 -5.96 4.52 -11.98
N ASP A 273 -6.23 5.32 -13.02
CA ASP A 273 -7.57 5.49 -13.58
C ASP A 273 -8.11 4.21 -14.24
N ASP A 274 -7.23 3.28 -14.61
CA ASP A 274 -7.58 2.04 -15.30
C ASP A 274 -7.77 0.84 -14.35
N ILE A 275 -7.57 1.02 -13.04
CA ILE A 275 -7.60 -0.09 -12.07
C ILE A 275 -9.00 -0.28 -11.51
N ASP A 276 -9.52 -1.50 -11.59
CA ASP A 276 -10.81 -1.85 -10.99
C ASP A 276 -10.62 -2.46 -9.59
N VAL A 277 -9.57 -3.26 -9.38
CA VAL A 277 -9.33 -4.01 -8.14
C VAL A 277 -7.89 -3.86 -7.67
N ALA A 278 -7.70 -3.53 -6.38
CA ALA A 278 -6.39 -3.55 -5.73
C ALA A 278 -6.29 -4.68 -4.70
N CYS A 279 -5.27 -5.53 -4.84
CA CYS A 279 -5.01 -6.70 -3.98
C CYS A 279 -4.01 -6.37 -2.87
N PHE A 280 -4.50 -6.24 -1.64
CA PHE A 280 -3.73 -5.84 -0.46
C PHE A 280 -3.30 -7.02 0.41
N GLY A 281 -1.99 -7.22 0.50
CA GLY A 281 -1.37 -8.23 1.36
C GLY A 281 -1.17 -7.83 2.82
N SER A 282 -1.37 -6.56 3.19
CA SER A 282 -1.17 -6.06 4.55
C SER A 282 -1.81 -4.68 4.76
N PRO A 283 -2.05 -4.25 6.01
CA PRO A 283 -2.46 -2.89 6.32
C PRO A 283 -1.47 -1.82 5.82
N SER A 284 -0.17 -2.10 5.87
CA SER A 284 0.86 -1.18 5.36
C SER A 284 0.74 -0.93 3.86
N ALA A 285 0.33 -1.93 3.07
CA ALA A 285 0.09 -1.76 1.65
C ALA A 285 -1.11 -0.85 1.38
N VAL A 286 -2.18 -0.95 2.18
CA VAL A 286 -3.35 -0.06 2.09
C VAL A 286 -2.94 1.39 2.36
N LYS A 287 -2.18 1.63 3.44
CA LYS A 287 -1.70 2.99 3.79
C LYS A 287 -0.84 3.58 2.68
N ALA A 288 0.10 2.81 2.15
CA ALA A 288 0.97 3.27 1.08
C ALA A 288 0.23 3.49 -0.25
N TRP A 289 -0.77 2.65 -0.57
CA TRP A 289 -1.67 2.91 -1.70
C TRP A 289 -2.38 4.25 -1.56
N LEU A 290 -3.00 4.52 -0.40
CA LEU A 290 -3.68 5.78 -0.13
C LEU A 290 -2.75 6.99 -0.20
N GLN A 291 -1.50 6.85 0.27
CA GLN A 291 -0.49 7.90 0.11
C GLN A 291 -0.22 8.21 -1.37
N ASN A 292 -0.10 7.19 -2.22
CA ASN A 292 0.09 7.40 -3.65
C ASN A 292 -1.15 8.00 -4.33
N VAL A 293 -2.36 7.60 -3.90
CA VAL A 293 -3.61 8.24 -4.35
C VAL A 293 -3.66 9.70 -3.93
N ASP A 294 -3.23 10.03 -2.72
CA ASP A 294 -3.22 11.41 -2.23
C ASP A 294 -2.28 12.29 -3.07
N VAL A 295 -1.11 11.75 -3.46
CA VAL A 295 -0.18 12.41 -4.39
C VAL A 295 -0.82 12.59 -5.76
N PHE A 296 -1.41 11.52 -6.32
CA PHE A 296 -2.07 11.54 -7.63
C PHE A 296 -3.19 12.58 -7.71
N LEU A 297 -4.00 12.69 -6.66
CA LEU A 297 -5.11 13.65 -6.60
C LEU A 297 -4.68 15.06 -6.14
N GLY A 298 -3.41 15.25 -5.74
CA GLY A 298 -2.91 16.51 -5.20
C GLY A 298 -3.53 16.90 -3.86
N THR A 299 -3.86 15.91 -3.01
CA THR A 299 -4.58 16.08 -1.73
C THR A 299 -3.72 15.84 -0.50
N GLU A 300 -2.42 15.60 -0.66
CA GLU A 300 -1.45 15.37 0.42
C GLU A 300 -1.40 16.47 1.49
N GLY A 301 -1.70 17.72 1.11
CA GLY A 301 -1.77 18.87 2.02
C GLY A 301 -3.06 18.97 2.84
N LEU A 302 -4.06 18.13 2.57
CA LEU A 302 -5.33 18.12 3.31
C LEU A 302 -5.20 17.33 4.62
N SER A 303 -6.04 17.66 5.58
CA SER A 303 -6.18 16.88 6.81
C SER A 303 -6.64 15.45 6.51
N GLU A 304 -6.42 14.51 7.44
CA GLU A 304 -6.93 13.14 7.27
C GLU A 304 -8.45 13.13 7.11
N GLU A 305 -9.18 13.94 7.90
CA GLU A 305 -10.65 14.02 7.87
C GLU A 305 -11.17 14.48 6.51
N GLU A 306 -10.55 15.49 5.90
CA GLU A 306 -10.89 15.95 4.55
C GLU A 306 -10.63 14.89 3.48
N ARG A 307 -9.68 13.98 3.72
CA ARG A 307 -9.39 12.87 2.81
C ARG A 307 -10.26 11.64 3.06
N ARG A 308 -10.96 11.52 4.21
CA ARG A 308 -11.90 10.42 4.53
C ARG A 308 -13.21 10.56 3.75
N VAL A 309 -13.11 10.50 2.44
CA VAL A 309 -14.23 10.57 1.51
C VAL A 309 -14.30 9.26 0.73
N VAL A 310 -15.48 8.66 0.69
CA VAL A 310 -15.70 7.43 -0.08
C VAL A 310 -15.35 7.66 -1.56
N GLY A 311 -14.59 6.74 -2.13
CA GLY A 311 -14.07 6.83 -3.51
C GLY A 311 -12.76 7.60 -3.61
N ASN A 312 -12.29 8.25 -2.52
CA ASN A 312 -10.96 8.86 -2.44
C ASN A 312 -9.86 7.80 -2.18
N ASN A 313 -9.93 6.71 -2.93
CA ASN A 313 -9.07 5.53 -2.87
C ASN A 313 -8.54 5.16 -4.28
N GLY A 314 -8.74 6.02 -5.27
CA GLY A 314 -8.51 5.73 -6.69
C GLY A 314 -9.70 5.07 -7.39
N GLY A 315 -10.88 5.00 -6.77
CA GLY A 315 -12.06 4.36 -7.34
C GLY A 315 -12.05 2.82 -7.31
N VAL A 316 -11.07 2.21 -6.64
CA VAL A 316 -10.83 0.76 -6.71
C VAL A 316 -11.62 -0.05 -5.68
N MET A 317 -11.98 -1.28 -6.04
CA MET A 317 -12.41 -2.31 -5.09
C MET A 317 -11.18 -2.90 -4.38
N ALA A 318 -11.31 -3.25 -3.10
CA ALA A 318 -10.22 -3.82 -2.30
C ALA A 318 -10.38 -5.34 -2.16
N ALA A 319 -9.36 -6.10 -2.57
CA ALA A 319 -9.22 -7.51 -2.27
C ALA A 319 -8.14 -7.69 -1.18
N CYS A 320 -8.56 -8.02 0.03
CA CYS A 320 -7.70 -8.07 1.21
C CYS A 320 -7.41 -9.52 1.63
N ILE A 321 -6.13 -9.81 1.92
CA ILE A 321 -5.68 -11.14 2.35
C ILE A 321 -6.34 -11.63 3.66
N GLY A 322 -6.95 -10.73 4.44
CA GLY A 322 -7.60 -11.07 5.69
C GLY A 322 -8.24 -9.89 6.41
N THR A 323 -8.85 -10.19 7.56
CA THR A 323 -9.67 -9.26 8.36
C THR A 323 -8.93 -8.02 8.81
N THR A 324 -7.66 -8.14 9.19
CA THR A 324 -6.86 -6.98 9.63
C THR A 324 -6.64 -5.98 8.49
N THR A 325 -6.37 -6.45 7.27
CA THR A 325 -6.21 -5.58 6.11
C THR A 325 -7.54 -4.97 5.68
N ALA A 326 -8.63 -5.75 5.72
CA ALA A 326 -9.97 -5.25 5.43
C ALA A 326 -10.41 -4.16 6.43
N ARG A 327 -10.06 -4.31 7.71
CA ARG A 327 -10.31 -3.31 8.75
C ARG A 327 -9.58 -2.00 8.43
N GLU A 328 -8.33 -2.06 7.99
CA GLU A 328 -7.58 -0.88 7.57
C GLU A 328 -8.28 -0.14 6.40
N CYS A 329 -8.77 -0.87 5.39
CA CYS A 329 -9.57 -0.27 4.31
C CYS A 329 -10.83 0.42 4.85
N LEU A 330 -11.56 -0.23 5.77
CA LEU A 330 -12.81 0.30 6.34
C LEU A 330 -12.55 1.53 7.21
N GLU A 331 -11.57 1.47 8.11
CA GLU A 331 -11.21 2.55 9.03
C GLU A 331 -10.63 3.78 8.33
N SER A 332 -10.10 3.60 7.11
CA SER A 332 -9.68 4.74 6.27
C SER A 332 -10.87 5.65 5.89
N GLY A 333 -12.10 5.15 5.89
CA GLY A 333 -13.29 5.88 5.45
C GLY A 333 -13.34 6.16 3.94
N ARG A 334 -12.46 5.55 3.15
CA ARG A 334 -12.32 5.82 1.71
C ARG A 334 -12.92 4.73 0.81
N TRP A 335 -13.27 3.58 1.38
CA TRP A 335 -14.00 2.50 0.70
C TRP A 335 -15.42 2.39 1.22
N GLU A 336 -16.35 2.04 0.34
CA GLU A 336 -17.65 1.50 0.76
C GLU A 336 -17.48 0.09 1.34
N PRO A 337 -18.22 -0.30 2.39
CA PRO A 337 -18.13 -1.63 2.97
C PRO A 337 -18.38 -2.78 1.97
N ASN A 338 -19.21 -2.57 0.95
CA ASN A 338 -19.50 -3.56 -0.10
C ASN A 338 -18.41 -3.64 -1.18
N HIS A 339 -17.40 -2.76 -1.16
CA HIS A 339 -16.25 -2.79 -2.06
C HIS A 339 -15.00 -3.40 -1.42
N ILE A 340 -15.12 -3.96 -0.20
CA ILE A 340 -14.02 -4.59 0.53
C ILE A 340 -14.28 -6.09 0.62
N TYR A 341 -13.44 -6.86 -0.07
CA TYR A 341 -13.50 -8.32 -0.12
C TYR A 341 -12.36 -8.89 0.73
N TYR A 342 -12.66 -9.85 1.58
CA TYR A 342 -11.65 -10.52 2.38
C TYR A 342 -12.06 -11.94 2.74
N THR A 343 -11.05 -12.80 2.80
CA THR A 343 -11.17 -14.16 3.31
C THR A 343 -11.23 -14.17 4.85
N LYS A 344 -12.12 -14.99 5.41
CA LYS A 344 -12.16 -15.34 6.85
C LYS A 344 -11.26 -16.53 7.20
N ASN A 345 -10.74 -17.22 6.18
CA ASN A 345 -9.92 -18.41 6.31
C ASN A 345 -8.43 -18.04 6.36
N LYS A 346 -7.55 -19.05 6.39
CA LYS A 346 -6.10 -18.83 6.45
C LYS A 346 -5.65 -17.98 5.23
N PRO A 347 -4.79 -16.97 5.44
CA PRO A 347 -4.26 -16.15 4.37
C PRO A 347 -3.44 -17.00 3.38
N GLY A 348 -3.62 -16.78 2.08
CA GLY A 348 -2.96 -17.57 1.04
C GLY A 348 -3.15 -17.01 -0.37
N VAL A 349 -2.68 -17.76 -1.37
CA VAL A 349 -2.92 -17.43 -2.80
C VAL A 349 -4.33 -17.87 -3.22
N ASP A 350 -4.85 -18.95 -2.64
CA ASP A 350 -6.19 -19.48 -2.91
C ASP A 350 -7.32 -18.59 -2.34
N SER A 351 -6.96 -17.53 -1.60
CA SER A 351 -7.85 -16.70 -0.79
C SER A 351 -7.97 -15.31 -1.37
#